data_AF-A0A7I7X6F7-F1
#
_entry.id   AF-A0A7I7X6F7-F1
#
_cell.length_a   1.000
_cell.length_b   1.000
_cell.length_c   1.000
_cell.angle_alpha   90.00
_cell.angle_beta   90.00
_cell.angle_gamma   90.00
#
_symmetry.space_group_name_H-M   'P 1'
#
loop_
_entity.id
_entity.type
_entity.pdbx_description
1 polymer ?
#
loop_
_entity_poly.entity_id
_entity_poly.type
_entity_poly.pdbx_seq_one_letter_code
_entity_poly.pdbx_strand_id
1 'polypeptide(L)'
;MSSAILTIDTSTPAVTAGLVATDRRTVLAERVTEDARAHAERLTPNVLAALADAGLEMADLAAVVVGCGPGPFTGLRVGMASAAAYGHALDIPVYGVCSLDAIGVRTESTALVVTDARRREVYWARYRDGIRVAGPDVGAPADVDPADAVAVAGSPAHAGLFGLSTMDIAYPSPAGLVAAVQDWENPPDSLVPLYLRRPDAKPSVGGPSFASPAASLAEPPVPNGGPSFASPAASLAEPPVTLGPLTGGDAVRCAELEAQLFGGDDPWPAEAFLRAIGTRDHHYVAARIGDALVGYAGVARLGRTPPFEYEVHTIGVDKAHQGRGIGRRLLADLLEYADGGTVHLEVRTDNAAAIALYRDVGFAQTGVRRRYYRNGADAYTMRRGATS
;
A
#
# COMPACT_ATOMS: atom_id res chain seq x y z
N MET A 1 -8.67 4.96 -38.17
CA MET A 1 -7.91 5.58 -37.06
C MET A 1 -7.03 4.51 -36.49
N SER A 2 -5.72 4.77 -36.37
CA SER A 2 -4.78 3.78 -35.84
C SER A 2 -4.95 3.73 -34.33
N SER A 3 -5.42 2.60 -33.82
CA SER A 3 -5.63 2.45 -32.38
C SER A 3 -4.50 1.66 -31.73
N ALA A 4 -4.15 2.05 -30.51
CA ALA A 4 -3.02 1.51 -29.76
C ALA A 4 -3.42 0.99 -28.37
N ILE A 5 -2.59 0.11 -27.85
CA ILE A 5 -2.62 -0.45 -26.51
C ILE A 5 -1.54 0.26 -25.71
N LEU A 6 -1.93 0.93 -24.63
CA LEU A 6 -1.00 1.53 -23.68
C LEU A 6 -0.43 0.45 -22.76
N THR A 7 0.88 0.35 -22.63
CA THR A 7 1.55 -0.60 -21.74
C THR A 7 2.29 0.14 -20.65
N ILE A 8 2.14 -0.28 -19.39
CA ILE A 8 2.78 0.34 -18.22
C ILE A 8 3.43 -0.73 -17.35
N ASP A 9 4.67 -0.53 -16.92
CA ASP A 9 5.27 -1.31 -15.83
C ASP A 9 6.09 -0.42 -14.89
N THR A 10 5.86 -0.59 -13.61
CA THR A 10 6.54 0.11 -12.50
C THR A 10 7.01 -0.88 -11.43
N SER A 11 7.11 -2.17 -11.79
CA SER A 11 7.49 -3.26 -10.89
C SER A 11 9.01 -3.35 -10.70
N THR A 12 9.77 -2.76 -11.62
CA THR A 12 11.24 -2.73 -11.60
C THR A 12 11.76 -1.29 -11.46
N PRO A 13 13.08 -1.07 -11.26
CA PRO A 13 13.68 0.25 -11.36
C PRO A 13 13.43 0.98 -12.68
N ALA A 14 13.18 0.24 -13.76
CA ALA A 14 12.79 0.79 -15.05
C ALA A 14 11.29 1.09 -15.06
N VAL A 15 10.95 2.38 -15.14
CA VAL A 15 9.57 2.86 -15.35
C VAL A 15 9.30 2.82 -16.85
N THR A 16 8.54 1.83 -17.28
CA THR A 16 8.20 1.60 -18.69
C THR A 16 6.80 2.15 -18.98
N ALA A 17 6.71 2.99 -20.01
CA ALA A 17 5.47 3.27 -20.72
C ALA A 17 5.68 3.04 -22.21
N GLY A 18 4.71 2.46 -22.89
CA GLY A 18 4.82 2.19 -24.32
C GLY A 18 3.48 2.06 -25.01
N LEU A 19 3.52 2.12 -26.33
CA LEU A 19 2.36 1.97 -27.19
C LEU A 19 2.60 0.81 -28.14
N VAL A 20 1.67 -0.14 -28.15
CA VAL A 20 1.68 -1.28 -29.07
C VAL A 20 0.46 -1.16 -29.96
N ALA A 21 0.60 -1.40 -31.26
CA ALA A 21 -0.55 -1.41 -32.16
C ALA A 21 -1.55 -2.51 -31.74
N THR A 22 -2.81 -2.33 -32.11
CA THR A 22 -3.88 -3.32 -31.86
C THR A 22 -3.68 -4.67 -32.56
N ASP A 23 -2.70 -4.78 -33.46
CA ASP A 23 -2.18 -6.06 -33.97
C ASP A 23 -1.40 -6.87 -32.91
N ARG A 24 -1.17 -6.27 -31.73
CA ARG A 24 -0.51 -6.82 -30.54
C ARG A 24 0.95 -7.21 -30.73
N ARG A 25 1.58 -6.79 -31.82
CA ARG A 25 2.94 -7.17 -32.21
C ARG A 25 3.83 -5.97 -32.46
N THR A 26 3.27 -4.90 -33.00
CA THR A 26 4.05 -3.75 -33.45
C THR A 26 4.18 -2.74 -32.32
N VAL A 27 5.40 -2.55 -31.79
CA VAL A 27 5.69 -1.46 -30.85
C VAL A 27 5.76 -0.16 -31.64
N LEU A 28 4.89 0.80 -31.31
CA LEU A 28 4.79 2.10 -31.96
C LEU A 28 5.73 3.12 -31.31
N ALA A 29 5.84 3.09 -29.99
CA ALA A 29 6.73 3.94 -29.21
C ALA A 29 6.99 3.33 -27.83
N GLU A 30 8.14 3.63 -27.24
CA GLU A 30 8.45 3.26 -25.86
C GLU A 30 9.28 4.34 -25.16
N ARG A 31 9.05 4.49 -23.85
CA ARG A 31 9.80 5.36 -22.96
C ARG A 31 10.09 4.63 -21.67
N VAL A 32 11.39 4.44 -21.43
CA VAL A 32 11.91 3.79 -20.24
C VAL A 32 12.76 4.78 -19.48
N THR A 33 12.42 4.99 -18.20
CA THR A 33 13.22 5.80 -17.29
C THR A 33 13.71 4.91 -16.16
N GLU A 34 15.02 4.68 -16.09
CA GLU A 34 15.63 3.92 -14.99
C GLU A 34 15.86 4.82 -13.77
N ASP A 35 14.87 4.86 -12.89
CA ASP A 35 14.97 5.50 -11.58
C ASP A 35 13.99 4.85 -10.61
N ALA A 36 14.55 4.09 -9.66
CA ALA A 36 13.79 3.36 -8.65
C ALA A 36 13.03 4.25 -7.63
N ARG A 37 13.16 5.57 -7.71
CA ARG A 37 12.46 6.52 -6.82
C ARG A 37 11.45 7.40 -7.56
N ALA A 38 11.52 7.45 -8.89
CA ALA A 38 10.74 8.39 -9.68
C ALA A 38 9.50 7.78 -10.35
N HIS A 39 9.06 6.58 -9.92
CA HIS A 39 7.91 5.87 -10.52
C HIS A 39 6.66 6.74 -10.67
N ALA A 40 6.31 7.54 -9.65
CA ALA A 40 5.16 8.44 -9.70
C ALA A 40 5.38 9.68 -10.58
N GLU A 41 6.59 10.25 -10.56
CA GLU A 41 6.92 11.48 -11.27
C GLU A 41 7.18 11.24 -12.76
N ARG A 42 7.60 10.03 -13.15
CA ARG A 42 8.05 9.72 -14.52
C ARG A 42 7.03 8.95 -15.35
N LEU A 43 6.07 8.26 -14.73
CA LEU A 43 5.10 7.47 -15.48
C LEU A 43 4.28 8.33 -16.44
N THR A 44 3.59 9.36 -15.95
CA THR A 44 2.76 10.22 -16.80
C THR A 44 3.58 10.93 -17.89
N PRO A 45 4.76 11.53 -17.62
CA PRO A 45 5.63 12.05 -18.67
C PRO A 45 6.04 11.01 -19.72
N ASN A 46 6.35 9.77 -19.31
CA ASN A 46 6.70 8.71 -20.25
C ASN A 46 5.52 8.33 -21.15
N VAL A 47 4.29 8.27 -20.62
CA VAL A 47 3.07 8.02 -21.41
C VAL A 47 2.86 9.13 -22.45
N LEU A 48 2.92 10.40 -22.01
CA LEU A 48 2.73 11.55 -22.91
C LEU A 48 3.79 11.62 -23.99
N ALA A 49 5.05 11.34 -23.66
CA ALA A 49 6.13 11.29 -24.62
C ALA A 49 5.95 10.15 -25.64
N ALA A 50 5.57 8.95 -25.19
CA ALA A 50 5.31 7.83 -26.10
C ALA A 50 4.16 8.12 -27.09
N LEU A 51 3.08 8.76 -26.62
CA LEU A 51 1.98 9.25 -27.48
C LEU A 51 2.48 10.25 -28.52
N ALA A 52 3.28 11.23 -28.10
CA ALA A 52 3.86 12.21 -29.01
C ALA A 52 4.78 11.57 -30.06
N ASP A 53 5.64 10.62 -29.68
CA ASP A 53 6.53 9.91 -30.60
C ASP A 53 5.77 9.09 -31.64
N ALA A 54 4.63 8.50 -31.24
CA ALA A 54 3.76 7.73 -32.14
C ALA A 54 2.82 8.61 -32.96
N GLY A 55 2.74 9.93 -32.68
CA GLY A 55 1.77 10.83 -33.30
C GLY A 55 0.32 10.49 -32.96
N LEU A 56 0.08 9.98 -31.75
CA LEU A 56 -1.23 9.56 -31.25
C LEU A 56 -1.66 10.42 -30.06
N GLU A 57 -2.98 10.46 -29.81
CA GLU A 57 -3.58 11.12 -28.67
C GLU A 57 -4.17 10.09 -27.68
N MET A 58 -4.53 10.53 -26.47
CA MET A 58 -5.17 9.68 -25.46
C MET A 58 -6.44 8.99 -26.00
N ALA A 59 -7.16 9.66 -26.89
CA ALA A 59 -8.39 9.14 -27.50
C ALA A 59 -8.15 8.00 -28.51
N ASP A 60 -6.91 7.79 -28.97
CA ASP A 60 -6.57 6.69 -29.89
C ASP A 60 -6.30 5.36 -29.16
N LEU A 61 -6.26 5.39 -27.82
CA LEU A 61 -6.03 4.20 -27.00
C LEU A 61 -7.29 3.31 -26.94
N ALA A 62 -7.12 2.01 -27.19
CA ALA A 62 -8.19 1.01 -27.12
C ALA A 62 -8.11 0.08 -25.90
N ALA A 63 -6.96 0.01 -25.24
CA ALA A 63 -6.78 -0.78 -24.02
C ALA A 63 -5.55 -0.31 -23.25
N VAL A 64 -5.48 -0.71 -21.97
CA VAL A 64 -4.28 -0.57 -21.13
C VAL A 64 -3.82 -1.95 -20.67
N VAL A 65 -2.52 -2.23 -20.71
CA VAL A 65 -1.90 -3.40 -20.10
C VAL A 65 -0.93 -2.92 -19.03
N VAL A 66 -1.03 -3.46 -17.83
CA VAL A 66 -0.21 -3.06 -16.69
C VAL A 66 0.45 -4.24 -16.00
N GLY A 67 1.74 -4.09 -15.68
CA GLY A 67 2.46 -5.01 -14.83
C GLY A 67 1.99 -4.94 -13.38
N CYS A 68 1.43 -6.04 -12.87
CA CYS A 68 0.96 -6.17 -11.50
C CYS A 68 2.05 -6.70 -10.54
N GLY A 69 3.29 -6.81 -11.00
CA GLY A 69 4.44 -7.28 -10.23
C GLY A 69 4.79 -8.74 -10.51
N PRO A 70 5.61 -9.37 -9.66
CA PRO A 70 6.14 -8.87 -8.39
C PRO A 70 7.04 -7.64 -8.49
N GLY A 71 7.01 -6.79 -7.47
CA GLY A 71 7.75 -5.53 -7.43
C GLY A 71 7.55 -4.76 -6.11
N PRO A 72 8.22 -3.61 -5.92
CA PRO A 72 8.05 -2.77 -4.74
C PRO A 72 6.61 -2.25 -4.60
N PHE A 73 6.10 -2.23 -3.35
CA PHE A 73 4.73 -1.83 -3.03
C PHE A 73 4.30 -0.48 -3.64
N THR A 74 5.14 0.55 -3.47
CA THR A 74 4.87 1.89 -4.01
C THR A 74 4.84 1.90 -5.53
N GLY A 75 5.80 1.22 -6.18
CA GLY A 75 5.87 1.13 -7.63
C GLY A 75 4.61 0.48 -8.21
N LEU A 76 4.22 -0.70 -7.70
CA LEU A 76 3.04 -1.42 -8.18
C LEU A 76 1.75 -0.61 -8.06
N ARG A 77 1.54 0.06 -6.91
CA ARG A 77 0.33 0.88 -6.71
C ARG A 77 0.27 2.07 -7.67
N VAL A 78 1.40 2.73 -7.94
CA VAL A 78 1.45 3.83 -8.91
C VAL A 78 1.03 3.34 -10.30
N GLY A 79 1.67 2.28 -10.81
CA GLY A 79 1.38 1.75 -12.15
C GLY A 79 -0.06 1.29 -12.29
N MET A 80 -0.55 0.48 -11.35
CA MET A 80 -1.92 -0.05 -11.40
C MET A 80 -2.99 1.03 -11.21
N ALA A 81 -2.77 2.00 -10.32
CA ALA A 81 -3.73 3.10 -10.14
C ALA A 81 -3.78 4.01 -11.37
N SER A 82 -2.63 4.32 -11.97
CA SER A 82 -2.58 5.06 -13.24
C SER A 82 -3.28 4.30 -14.37
N ALA A 83 -3.02 3.00 -14.51
CA ALA A 83 -3.68 2.17 -15.52
C ALA A 83 -5.21 2.12 -15.34
N ALA A 84 -5.68 1.93 -14.10
CA ALA A 84 -7.10 1.98 -13.77
C ALA A 84 -7.71 3.37 -14.06
N ALA A 85 -6.99 4.46 -13.78
CA ALA A 85 -7.45 5.82 -14.08
C ALA A 85 -7.57 6.06 -15.59
N TYR A 86 -6.60 5.60 -16.40
CA TYR A 86 -6.70 5.66 -17.86
C TYR A 86 -7.88 4.85 -18.38
N GLY A 87 -8.04 3.60 -17.92
CA GLY A 87 -9.16 2.75 -18.30
C GLY A 87 -10.51 3.37 -17.98
N HIS A 88 -10.65 3.93 -16.76
CA HIS A 88 -11.88 4.58 -16.34
C HIS A 88 -12.17 5.86 -17.12
N ALA A 89 -11.17 6.72 -17.34
CA ALA A 89 -11.35 7.99 -18.02
C ALA A 89 -11.67 7.85 -19.52
N LEU A 90 -11.13 6.81 -20.16
CA LEU A 90 -11.29 6.54 -21.59
C LEU A 90 -12.36 5.49 -21.90
N ASP A 91 -12.95 4.87 -20.87
CA ASP A 91 -13.89 3.75 -20.98
C ASP A 91 -13.31 2.56 -21.79
N ILE A 92 -12.06 2.18 -21.47
CA ILE A 92 -11.32 1.11 -22.14
C ILE A 92 -10.87 0.02 -21.15
N PRO A 93 -10.76 -1.25 -21.60
CA PRO A 93 -10.34 -2.35 -20.73
C PRO A 93 -8.90 -2.21 -20.24
N VAL A 94 -8.66 -2.66 -19.00
CA VAL A 94 -7.34 -2.66 -18.36
C VAL A 94 -6.94 -4.08 -17.98
N TYR A 95 -5.91 -4.61 -18.61
CA TYR A 95 -5.39 -5.97 -18.39
C TYR A 95 -4.20 -5.93 -17.42
N GLY A 96 -4.29 -6.71 -16.35
CA GLY A 96 -3.18 -6.93 -15.44
C GLY A 96 -2.36 -8.16 -15.84
N VAL A 97 -1.03 -8.05 -15.86
CA VAL A 97 -0.13 -9.18 -16.15
C VAL A 97 0.97 -9.29 -15.10
N CYS A 98 1.53 -10.49 -14.92
CA CYS A 98 2.74 -10.61 -14.13
C CYS A 98 3.91 -9.97 -14.88
N SER A 99 4.64 -9.08 -14.22
CA SER A 99 5.81 -8.41 -14.77
C SER A 99 6.95 -9.38 -15.11
N LEU A 100 7.08 -10.50 -14.40
CA LEU A 100 8.03 -11.54 -14.80
C LEU A 100 7.57 -12.26 -16.08
N ASP A 101 6.26 -12.43 -16.30
CA ASP A 101 5.76 -13.03 -17.54
C ASP A 101 6.10 -12.14 -18.72
N ALA A 102 5.99 -10.82 -18.57
CA ALA A 102 6.36 -9.87 -19.62
C ALA A 102 7.85 -9.94 -20.03
N ILE A 103 8.73 -10.45 -19.16
CA ILE A 103 10.13 -10.79 -19.50
C ILE A 103 10.18 -12.20 -20.08
N GLY A 104 9.54 -13.15 -19.41
CA GLY A 104 9.61 -14.59 -19.69
C GLY A 104 9.01 -15.01 -21.03
N VAL A 105 7.97 -14.34 -21.53
CA VAL A 105 7.33 -14.64 -22.83
C VAL A 105 8.27 -14.53 -24.02
N ARG A 106 9.42 -13.86 -23.85
CA ARG A 106 10.46 -13.70 -24.89
C ARG A 106 11.56 -14.75 -24.81
N THR A 107 11.44 -15.72 -23.90
CA THR A 107 12.42 -16.81 -23.77
C THR A 107 12.13 -17.91 -24.79
N GLU A 108 13.15 -18.36 -25.51
CA GLU A 108 13.03 -19.39 -26.57
C GLU A 108 13.46 -20.79 -26.10
N SER A 109 13.80 -20.93 -24.83
CA SER A 109 14.28 -22.18 -24.22
C SER A 109 13.99 -22.16 -22.70
N THR A 110 14.53 -23.14 -21.97
CA THR A 110 14.45 -23.15 -20.51
C THR A 110 15.24 -22.01 -19.91
N ALA A 111 14.56 -21.08 -19.24
CA ALA A 111 15.17 -19.87 -18.71
C ALA A 111 14.67 -19.54 -17.31
N LEU A 112 15.55 -18.94 -16.51
CA LEU A 112 15.22 -18.32 -15.25
C LEU A 112 15.02 -16.82 -15.48
N VAL A 113 13.92 -16.23 -15.00
CA VAL A 113 13.75 -14.78 -14.97
C VAL A 113 13.95 -14.31 -13.55
N VAL A 114 14.81 -13.30 -13.33
CA VAL A 114 15.07 -12.73 -12.01
C VAL A 114 15.01 -11.20 -12.00
N THR A 115 14.35 -10.62 -11.00
CA THR A 115 14.38 -9.18 -10.74
C THR A 115 14.69 -8.89 -9.27
N ASP A 116 15.09 -7.65 -8.97
CA ASP A 116 15.47 -7.23 -7.62
C ASP A 116 14.27 -7.26 -6.66
N ALA A 117 14.29 -8.16 -5.66
CA ALA A 117 13.30 -8.17 -4.57
C ALA A 117 13.73 -7.35 -3.34
N ARG A 118 14.84 -6.62 -3.45
CA ARG A 118 15.57 -5.95 -2.38
C ARG A 118 16.11 -6.96 -1.35
N ARG A 119 16.82 -6.45 -0.35
CA ARG A 119 17.32 -7.22 0.80
C ARG A 119 18.16 -8.47 0.45
N ARG A 120 18.85 -8.43 -0.69
CA ARG A 120 19.65 -9.54 -1.22
C ARG A 120 18.80 -10.76 -1.62
N GLU A 121 17.55 -10.54 -1.96
CA GLU A 121 16.63 -11.53 -2.53
C GLU A 121 16.31 -11.18 -3.98
N VAL A 122 15.79 -12.16 -4.72
CA VAL A 122 15.29 -11.99 -6.09
C VAL A 122 13.84 -12.43 -6.16
N TYR A 123 13.05 -11.70 -6.95
CA TYR A 123 11.82 -12.25 -7.49
C TYR A 123 12.19 -13.13 -8.66
N TRP A 124 11.65 -14.34 -8.72
CA TRP A 124 12.04 -15.31 -9.72
C TRP A 124 10.86 -16.10 -10.26
N ALA A 125 10.99 -16.55 -11.51
CA ALA A 125 10.10 -17.51 -12.14
C ALA A 125 10.88 -18.32 -13.18
N ARG A 126 10.48 -19.56 -13.42
CA ARG A 126 11.08 -20.42 -14.45
C ARG A 126 10.17 -20.51 -15.66
N TYR A 127 10.76 -20.46 -16.84
CA TYR A 127 10.07 -20.50 -18.12
C TYR A 127 10.60 -21.62 -18.99
N ARG A 128 9.72 -22.16 -19.83
CA ARG A 128 10.05 -23.04 -20.94
C ARG A 128 9.32 -22.51 -22.17
N ASP A 129 10.09 -22.10 -23.17
CA ASP A 129 9.57 -21.63 -24.47
C ASP A 129 8.52 -20.52 -24.29
N GLY A 130 8.82 -19.53 -23.44
CA GLY A 130 7.93 -18.40 -23.17
C GLY A 130 6.86 -18.66 -22.11
N ILE A 131 6.66 -19.90 -21.67
CA ILE A 131 5.59 -20.28 -20.74
C ILE A 131 6.14 -20.46 -19.34
N ARG A 132 5.53 -19.79 -18.36
CA ARG A 132 5.90 -19.95 -16.95
C ARG A 132 5.57 -21.36 -16.46
N VAL A 133 6.58 -22.08 -16.00
CA VAL A 133 6.46 -23.46 -15.46
C VAL A 133 6.62 -23.53 -13.95
N ALA A 134 7.18 -22.49 -13.31
CA ALA A 134 7.23 -22.35 -11.85
C ALA A 134 7.34 -20.89 -11.42
N GLY A 135 6.88 -20.61 -10.19
CA GLY A 135 6.77 -19.25 -9.67
C GLY A 135 5.53 -18.51 -10.22
N PRO A 136 5.46 -17.17 -10.09
CA PRO A 136 6.52 -16.32 -9.55
C PRO A 136 6.64 -16.48 -8.03
N ASP A 137 7.85 -16.37 -7.50
CA ASP A 137 8.14 -16.46 -6.06
C ASP A 137 9.29 -15.51 -5.67
N VAL A 138 9.66 -15.45 -4.39
CA VAL A 138 10.76 -14.64 -3.85
C VAL A 138 11.69 -15.50 -3.00
N GLY A 139 13.00 -15.29 -3.12
CA GLY A 139 13.98 -15.99 -2.31
C GLY A 139 15.39 -15.41 -2.42
N ALA A 140 16.29 -15.83 -1.54
CA ALA A 140 17.70 -15.50 -1.69
C ALA A 140 18.25 -16.19 -2.96
N PRO A 141 19.14 -15.55 -3.74
CA PRO A 141 19.69 -16.12 -4.97
C PRO A 141 20.28 -17.52 -4.80
N ALA A 142 20.92 -17.80 -3.67
CA ALA A 142 21.51 -19.10 -3.35
C ALA A 142 20.47 -20.22 -3.10
N ASP A 143 19.23 -19.84 -2.78
CA ASP A 143 18.13 -20.78 -2.50
C ASP A 143 17.23 -21.00 -3.74
N VAL A 144 17.45 -20.24 -4.81
CA VAL A 144 16.69 -20.38 -6.06
C VAL A 144 17.35 -21.45 -6.92
N ASP A 145 16.65 -22.57 -7.09
CA ASP A 145 17.05 -23.65 -7.99
C ASP A 145 16.76 -23.27 -9.47
N PRO A 146 17.79 -23.03 -10.30
CA PRO A 146 17.58 -22.77 -11.73
C PRO A 146 17.08 -24.00 -12.50
N ALA A 147 17.16 -25.20 -11.91
CA ALA A 147 16.84 -26.48 -12.53
C ALA A 147 17.57 -26.66 -13.88
N ASP A 148 16.83 -26.92 -14.96
CA ASP A 148 17.35 -27.10 -16.31
C ASP A 148 17.45 -25.80 -17.13
N ALA A 149 17.38 -24.63 -16.48
CA ALA A 149 17.55 -23.34 -17.15
C ALA A 149 18.95 -23.23 -17.76
N VAL A 150 19.01 -22.96 -19.07
CA VAL A 150 20.27 -22.74 -19.80
C VAL A 150 20.65 -21.26 -19.87
N ALA A 151 19.70 -20.38 -19.54
CA ALA A 151 19.86 -18.94 -19.59
C ALA A 151 19.10 -18.24 -18.45
N VAL A 152 19.49 -16.99 -18.19
CA VAL A 152 18.83 -16.13 -17.20
C VAL A 152 18.50 -14.76 -17.80
N ALA A 153 17.30 -14.26 -17.57
CA ALA A 153 16.82 -12.96 -18.00
C ALA A 153 16.43 -12.09 -16.79
N GLY A 154 16.19 -10.80 -17.03
CA GLY A 154 15.82 -9.82 -16.01
C GLY A 154 17.01 -8.99 -15.54
N SER A 155 16.96 -8.51 -14.30
CA SER A 155 17.90 -7.50 -13.78
C SER A 155 19.37 -7.94 -13.98
N PRO A 156 20.21 -7.20 -14.74
CA PRO A 156 21.56 -7.64 -15.07
C PRO A 156 22.43 -7.96 -13.84
N ALA A 157 22.31 -7.14 -12.79
CA ALA A 157 23.02 -7.34 -11.54
C ALA A 157 22.63 -8.63 -10.80
N HIS A 158 21.39 -9.08 -10.95
CA HIS A 158 20.87 -10.28 -10.28
C HIS A 158 21.00 -11.53 -11.16
N ALA A 159 20.85 -11.37 -12.48
CA ALA A 159 21.09 -12.42 -13.46
C ALA A 159 22.51 -13.00 -13.33
N GLY A 160 23.52 -12.13 -13.13
CA GLY A 160 24.91 -12.55 -12.93
C GLY A 160 25.17 -13.42 -11.70
N LEU A 161 24.21 -13.54 -10.77
CA LEU A 161 24.35 -14.36 -9.54
C LEU A 161 24.20 -15.87 -9.80
N PHE A 162 23.68 -16.27 -10.97
CA PHE A 162 23.31 -17.65 -11.28
C PHE A 162 24.34 -18.40 -12.14
N GLY A 163 25.35 -17.71 -12.67
CA GLY A 163 26.37 -18.33 -13.53
C GLY A 163 25.83 -18.88 -14.87
N LEU A 164 24.62 -18.49 -15.27
CA LEU A 164 23.99 -18.85 -16.53
C LEU A 164 24.27 -17.78 -17.61
N SER A 165 24.03 -18.14 -18.88
CA SER A 165 24.09 -17.15 -19.96
C SER A 165 23.01 -16.09 -19.78
N THR A 166 23.41 -14.83 -19.63
CA THR A 166 22.46 -13.71 -19.48
C THR A 166 21.85 -13.35 -20.82
N MET A 167 20.51 -13.31 -20.88
CA MET A 167 19.75 -12.81 -22.02
C MET A 167 19.68 -11.29 -22.00
N ASP A 168 19.63 -10.67 -23.19
CA ASP A 168 19.45 -9.22 -23.34
C ASP A 168 17.97 -8.80 -23.19
N ILE A 169 17.40 -9.13 -22.02
CA ILE A 169 16.01 -8.84 -21.66
C ILE A 169 16.00 -8.43 -20.18
N ALA A 170 16.25 -7.16 -19.91
CA ALA A 170 16.51 -6.69 -18.54
C ALA A 170 15.24 -6.40 -17.71
N TYR A 171 14.18 -5.93 -18.37
CA TYR A 171 12.95 -5.44 -17.72
C TYR A 171 11.72 -5.77 -18.58
N PRO A 172 10.49 -5.63 -18.05
CA PRO A 172 9.26 -5.76 -18.83
C PRO A 172 9.23 -4.75 -19.99
N SER A 173 9.13 -5.25 -21.22
CA SER A 173 8.99 -4.40 -22.41
C SER A 173 7.52 -4.23 -22.81
N PRO A 174 7.17 -3.19 -23.60
CA PRO A 174 5.81 -3.02 -24.11
C PRO A 174 5.28 -4.26 -24.85
N ALA A 175 6.07 -4.81 -25.78
CA ALA A 175 5.70 -6.05 -26.49
C ALA A 175 5.54 -7.24 -25.54
N GLY A 176 6.41 -7.35 -24.54
CA GLY A 176 6.34 -8.42 -23.54
C GLY A 176 5.08 -8.33 -22.68
N LEU A 177 4.70 -7.13 -22.24
CA LEU A 177 3.46 -6.90 -21.48
C LEU A 177 2.23 -7.32 -22.27
N VAL A 178 2.11 -6.93 -23.53
CA VAL A 178 1.00 -7.32 -24.41
C VAL A 178 0.98 -8.83 -24.66
N ALA A 179 2.15 -9.45 -24.89
CA ALA A 179 2.27 -10.89 -25.10
C ALA A 179 1.94 -11.72 -23.86
N ALA A 180 2.07 -11.15 -22.65
CA ALA A 180 1.74 -11.82 -21.39
C ALA A 180 0.22 -11.85 -21.09
N VAL A 181 -0.60 -11.11 -21.84
CA VAL A 181 -2.06 -11.16 -21.69
C VAL A 181 -2.58 -12.49 -22.24
N GLN A 182 -3.15 -13.32 -21.37
CA GLN A 182 -3.61 -14.68 -21.72
C GLN A 182 -4.94 -14.70 -22.46
N ASP A 183 -5.81 -13.74 -22.17
CA ASP A 183 -7.16 -13.68 -22.72
C ASP A 183 -7.52 -12.24 -23.08
N TRP A 184 -7.73 -12.02 -24.38
CA TRP A 184 -8.16 -10.74 -24.94
C TRP A 184 -9.62 -10.76 -25.40
N GLU A 185 -10.25 -11.94 -25.39
CA GLU A 185 -11.61 -12.13 -25.91
C GLU A 185 -12.64 -11.85 -24.82
N ASN A 186 -12.27 -12.05 -23.55
CA ASN A 186 -13.13 -11.79 -22.41
C ASN A 186 -12.76 -10.49 -21.67
N PRO A 187 -13.73 -9.87 -20.95
CA PRO A 187 -13.44 -8.72 -20.10
C PRO A 187 -12.34 -9.03 -19.09
N PRO A 188 -11.38 -8.11 -18.86
CA PRO A 188 -10.30 -8.34 -17.92
C PRO A 188 -10.80 -8.44 -16.47
N ASP A 189 -10.13 -9.29 -15.70
CA ASP A 189 -10.31 -9.35 -14.26
C ASP A 189 -9.88 -8.05 -13.56
N SER A 190 -10.31 -7.89 -12.31
CA SER A 190 -9.80 -6.82 -11.46
C SER A 190 -8.27 -6.92 -11.31
N LEU A 191 -7.58 -5.79 -11.35
CA LEU A 191 -6.14 -5.76 -11.12
C LEU A 191 -5.79 -6.25 -9.71
N VAL A 192 -5.01 -7.34 -9.61
CA VAL A 192 -4.53 -7.90 -8.34
C VAL A 192 -3.00 -7.74 -8.26
N PRO A 193 -2.46 -7.06 -7.24
CA PRO A 193 -1.02 -6.92 -7.11
C PRO A 193 -0.37 -8.23 -6.65
N LEU A 194 0.73 -8.61 -7.30
CA LEU A 194 1.54 -9.78 -6.93
C LEU A 194 2.53 -9.44 -5.83
N TYR A 195 2.02 -9.29 -4.61
CA TYR A 195 2.84 -9.14 -3.40
C TYR A 195 3.35 -10.50 -2.92
N LEU A 196 4.43 -10.98 -3.52
CA LEU A 196 5.03 -12.29 -3.19
C LEU A 196 5.87 -12.25 -1.91
N ARG A 197 6.22 -11.04 -1.47
CA ARG A 197 6.91 -10.80 -0.21
C ARG A 197 5.88 -10.32 0.82
N ARG A 198 5.80 -11.00 1.97
CA ARG A 198 5.18 -10.39 3.15
C ARG A 198 5.98 -9.13 3.50
N PRO A 199 5.34 -7.98 3.79
CA PRO A 199 6.06 -6.83 4.31
C PRO A 199 6.86 -7.26 5.55
N ASP A 200 8.14 -6.92 5.63
CA ASP A 200 9.14 -7.63 6.46
C ASP A 200 9.06 -7.51 7.99
N ALA A 201 7.96 -7.91 8.61
CA ALA A 201 7.92 -8.15 10.05
C ALA A 201 8.40 -9.59 10.33
N LYS A 202 9.50 -9.78 11.07
CA LYS A 202 9.83 -11.08 11.71
C LYS A 202 9.71 -10.92 13.24
N PRO A 203 8.97 -11.79 13.96
CA PRO A 203 8.84 -11.73 15.41
C PRO A 203 10.12 -12.20 16.11
N SER A 204 10.58 -11.47 17.13
CA SER A 204 11.64 -11.95 18.02
C SER A 204 11.05 -12.68 19.22
N VAL A 205 11.45 -13.93 19.39
CA VAL A 205 11.25 -14.73 20.60
C VAL A 205 12.19 -14.21 21.70
N GLY A 206 11.63 -13.91 22.87
CA GLY A 206 12.38 -13.65 24.10
C GLY A 206 12.32 -12.20 24.58
N GLY A 207 11.53 -11.96 25.62
CA GLY A 207 11.52 -10.73 26.42
C GLY A 207 10.90 -11.01 27.80
N PRO A 208 11.41 -10.42 28.88
CA PRO A 208 11.40 -10.99 30.22
C PRO A 208 10.04 -10.88 30.93
N SER A 209 9.73 -11.91 31.72
CA SER A 209 8.60 -11.93 32.66
C SER A 209 8.86 -10.96 33.81
N PHE A 210 7.99 -9.95 33.95
CA PHE A 210 7.90 -9.16 35.18
C PHE A 210 6.47 -9.19 35.70
N ALA A 211 6.37 -9.60 36.95
CA ALA A 211 5.14 -9.78 37.71
C ALA A 211 4.41 -8.45 37.97
N SER A 212 3.08 -8.50 37.87
CA SER A 212 2.18 -7.42 38.28
C SER A 212 2.02 -7.37 39.80
N PRO A 213 1.91 -6.19 40.43
CA PRO A 213 1.19 -6.02 41.68
C PRO A 213 -0.23 -5.53 41.39
N ALA A 214 -1.21 -6.21 42.00
CA ALA A 214 -2.61 -5.82 42.01
C ALA A 214 -2.85 -4.64 42.98
N ALA A 215 -3.67 -3.67 42.58
CA ALA A 215 -4.16 -2.60 43.43
C ALA A 215 -5.60 -2.91 43.88
N SER A 216 -5.83 -2.86 45.19
CA SER A 216 -7.12 -3.01 45.86
C SER A 216 -7.84 -1.67 45.98
N LEU A 217 -9.17 -1.74 45.81
CA LEU A 217 -10.17 -0.68 45.90
C LEU A 217 -10.33 -0.08 47.30
N ALA A 218 -10.57 1.23 47.38
CA ALA A 218 -11.50 1.87 48.33
C ALA A 218 -11.74 3.36 47.97
N GLU A 219 -13.00 3.78 47.99
CA GLU A 219 -13.51 5.17 48.04
C GLU A 219 -14.50 5.27 49.23
N PRO A 220 -15.02 6.47 49.62
CA PRO A 220 -14.40 7.76 49.91
C PRO A 220 -14.89 8.28 51.31
N PRO A 221 -14.69 9.57 51.67
CA PRO A 221 -15.87 10.43 51.84
C PRO A 221 -15.67 11.94 51.53
N VAL A 222 -16.80 12.65 51.40
CA VAL A 222 -16.97 14.13 51.32
C VAL A 222 -18.03 14.54 52.37
N PRO A 223 -18.31 15.83 52.68
CA PRO A 223 -17.62 17.11 52.38
C PRO A 223 -17.56 18.08 53.60
N ASN A 224 -16.99 19.29 53.43
CA ASN A 224 -17.52 20.47 54.15
C ASN A 224 -17.21 21.79 53.42
N GLY A 225 -18.21 22.69 53.41
CA GLY A 225 -18.29 23.87 52.56
C GLY A 225 -17.72 25.17 53.13
N GLY A 226 -17.60 26.16 52.22
CA GLY A 226 -17.31 27.56 52.49
C GLY A 226 -17.84 28.44 51.34
N PRO A 227 -18.22 29.71 51.59
CA PRO A 227 -19.10 30.47 50.73
C PRO A 227 -18.41 31.07 49.49
N SER A 228 -19.22 31.16 48.43
CA SER A 228 -18.93 31.69 47.11
C SER A 228 -18.78 33.21 47.10
N PHE A 229 -17.73 33.70 46.43
CA PHE A 229 -17.72 35.03 45.82
C PHE A 229 -17.83 34.86 44.30
N ALA A 230 -18.94 35.31 43.73
CA ALA A 230 -19.16 35.32 42.30
C ALA A 230 -18.30 36.41 41.63
N SER A 231 -17.52 36.02 40.63
CA SER A 231 -17.07 36.90 39.54
C SER A 231 -17.73 36.45 38.24
N PRO A 232 -18.30 37.36 37.44
CA PRO A 232 -18.98 37.02 36.19
C PRO A 232 -17.95 36.97 35.07
N ALA A 233 -17.44 35.76 34.81
CA ALA A 233 -17.19 35.34 33.45
C ALA A 233 -17.89 34.00 33.35
N ALA A 234 -19.01 33.95 32.62
CA ALA A 234 -19.52 32.68 32.14
C ALA A 234 -18.38 32.08 31.31
N SER A 235 -17.60 31.18 31.92
CA SER A 235 -16.80 30.22 31.19
C SER A 235 -17.82 29.51 30.32
N LEU A 236 -17.86 29.88 29.05
CA LEU A 236 -18.49 29.06 28.03
C LEU A 236 -17.71 27.75 28.12
N ALA A 237 -18.29 26.75 28.78
CA ALA A 237 -17.72 25.43 28.84
C ALA A 237 -17.38 25.03 27.39
N GLU A 238 -16.14 24.60 27.14
CA GLU A 238 -15.76 24.16 25.80
C GLU A 238 -16.82 23.16 25.30
N PRO A 239 -17.31 23.31 24.07
CA PRO A 239 -18.30 22.38 23.55
C PRO A 239 -17.77 20.94 23.64
N PRO A 240 -18.63 19.97 23.95
CA PRO A 240 -18.20 18.59 24.12
C PRO A 240 -17.63 18.04 22.81
N VAL A 241 -16.69 17.09 22.92
CA VAL A 241 -16.15 16.41 21.73
C VAL A 241 -17.24 15.51 21.14
N THR A 242 -17.60 15.74 19.88
CA THR A 242 -18.53 14.90 19.10
C THR A 242 -17.77 14.04 18.10
N LEU A 243 -18.29 12.85 17.80
CA LEU A 243 -17.81 12.01 16.69
C LEU A 243 -18.81 12.06 15.54
N GLY A 244 -18.32 11.99 14.31
CA GLY A 244 -19.13 11.93 13.11
C GLY A 244 -18.29 11.60 11.88
N PRO A 245 -18.89 11.53 10.68
CA PRO A 245 -18.15 11.20 9.47
C PRO A 245 -17.04 12.23 9.21
N LEU A 246 -15.89 11.72 8.74
CA LEU A 246 -14.85 12.53 8.11
C LEU A 246 -15.22 12.75 6.65
N THR A 247 -15.14 13.99 6.18
CA THR A 247 -15.56 14.40 4.83
C THR A 247 -14.39 14.92 4.02
N GLY A 248 -14.54 15.02 2.69
CA GLY A 248 -13.48 15.57 1.84
C GLY A 248 -13.07 17.00 2.23
N GLY A 249 -13.97 17.79 2.81
CA GLY A 249 -13.67 19.13 3.32
C GLY A 249 -12.69 19.16 4.50
N ASP A 250 -12.53 18.04 5.21
CA ASP A 250 -11.63 17.91 6.36
C ASP A 250 -10.18 17.58 5.94
N ALA A 251 -9.95 17.20 4.68
CA ALA A 251 -8.70 16.61 4.22
C ALA A 251 -7.47 17.50 4.46
N VAL A 252 -7.59 18.81 4.22
CA VAL A 252 -6.52 19.78 4.47
C VAL A 252 -6.16 19.79 5.96
N ARG A 253 -7.18 19.88 6.83
CA ARG A 253 -6.96 19.90 8.29
C ARG A 253 -6.41 18.57 8.81
N CYS A 254 -6.79 17.44 8.21
CA CYS A 254 -6.21 16.14 8.53
C CYS A 254 -4.70 16.10 8.20
N ALA A 255 -4.32 16.60 7.03
CA ALA A 255 -2.91 16.66 6.61
C ALA A 255 -2.07 17.59 7.49
N GLU A 256 -2.63 18.71 7.95
CA GLU A 256 -1.97 19.57 8.94
C GLU A 256 -1.71 18.84 10.25
N LEU A 257 -2.72 18.13 10.78
CA LEU A 257 -2.59 17.35 12.01
C LEU A 257 -1.60 16.19 11.83
N GLU A 258 -1.64 15.48 10.70
CA GLU A 258 -0.66 14.46 10.33
C GLU A 258 0.76 15.01 10.36
N ALA A 259 1.01 16.15 9.70
CA ALA A 259 2.34 16.77 9.69
C ALA A 259 2.83 17.15 11.09
N GLN A 260 1.94 17.57 11.99
CA GLN A 260 2.28 17.92 13.37
C GLN A 260 2.52 16.69 14.27
N LEU A 261 1.75 15.62 14.05
CA LEU A 261 1.79 14.40 14.86
C LEU A 261 2.90 13.44 14.40
N PHE A 262 3.17 13.42 13.09
CA PHE A 262 3.99 12.40 12.42
C PHE A 262 5.02 13.01 11.46
N GLY A 263 5.44 14.27 11.65
CA GLY A 263 6.34 15.02 10.75
C GLY A 263 7.75 14.43 10.48
N GLY A 264 8.08 13.25 11.00
CA GLY A 264 9.29 12.47 10.66
C GLY A 264 9.00 11.11 10.02
N ASP A 265 7.73 10.78 9.80
CA ASP A 265 7.21 9.43 9.60
C ASP A 265 6.29 9.33 8.37
N ASP A 266 6.50 10.20 7.37
CA ASP A 266 5.67 10.27 6.14
C ASP A 266 4.20 10.66 6.40
N PRO A 267 3.95 11.86 6.93
CA PRO A 267 2.60 12.29 7.25
C PRO A 267 1.71 12.27 6.01
N TRP A 268 0.47 11.81 6.15
CA TRP A 268 -0.44 11.73 5.02
C TRP A 268 -0.75 13.14 4.47
N PRO A 269 -0.55 13.38 3.16
CA PRO A 269 -0.97 14.63 2.54
C PRO A 269 -2.50 14.65 2.34
N ALA A 270 -3.07 15.83 2.08
CA ALA A 270 -4.53 16.01 1.98
C ALA A 270 -5.14 15.11 0.90
N GLU A 271 -4.43 14.89 -0.21
CA GLU A 271 -4.87 14.04 -1.31
C GLU A 271 -5.00 12.57 -0.89
N ALA A 272 -4.22 12.11 0.11
CA ALA A 272 -4.36 10.76 0.63
C ALA A 272 -5.68 10.60 1.41
N PHE A 273 -6.06 11.60 2.21
CA PHE A 273 -7.38 11.63 2.84
C PHE A 273 -8.51 11.71 1.82
N LEU A 274 -8.41 12.59 0.81
CA LEU A 274 -9.44 12.72 -0.23
C LEU A 274 -9.69 11.41 -0.98
N ARG A 275 -8.64 10.62 -1.25
CA ARG A 275 -8.78 9.30 -1.90
C ARG A 275 -9.41 8.27 -0.97
N ALA A 276 -9.03 8.28 0.30
CA ALA A 276 -9.51 7.31 1.26
C ALA A 276 -10.96 7.56 1.66
N ILE A 277 -11.32 8.83 1.84
CA ILE A 277 -12.68 9.26 2.19
C ILE A 277 -13.60 9.05 0.98
N GLY A 278 -14.66 8.27 1.16
CA GLY A 278 -15.62 7.94 0.10
C GLY A 278 -15.34 6.63 -0.63
N THR A 279 -14.24 5.95 -0.33
CA THR A 279 -14.03 4.56 -0.78
C THR A 279 -14.99 3.63 -0.03
N ARG A 280 -15.77 2.83 -0.75
CA ARG A 280 -16.84 1.97 -0.20
C ARG A 280 -16.40 1.06 0.95
N ASP A 281 -15.17 0.57 0.87
CA ASP A 281 -14.59 -0.38 1.84
C ASP A 281 -13.77 0.33 2.91
N HIS A 282 -13.92 1.64 3.08
CA HIS A 282 -13.20 2.45 4.06
C HIS A 282 -14.20 3.12 5.01
N HIS A 283 -13.81 3.25 6.27
CA HIS A 283 -14.55 3.98 7.27
C HIS A 283 -13.63 4.98 7.95
N TYR A 284 -14.01 6.25 7.88
CA TYR A 284 -13.25 7.36 8.43
C TYR A 284 -14.14 8.25 9.29
N VAL A 285 -13.67 8.51 10.51
CA VAL A 285 -14.40 9.23 11.56
C VAL A 285 -13.60 10.44 12.01
N ALA A 286 -14.31 11.51 12.31
CA ALA A 286 -13.83 12.80 12.78
C ALA A 286 -14.22 13.00 14.24
N ALA A 287 -13.30 13.56 15.03
CA ALA A 287 -13.58 14.12 16.36
C ALA A 287 -13.59 15.65 16.27
N ARG A 288 -14.68 16.29 16.71
CA ARG A 288 -14.87 17.74 16.64
C ARG A 288 -15.20 18.39 17.98
N ILE A 289 -14.76 19.62 18.18
CA ILE A 289 -15.20 20.54 19.24
C ILE A 289 -15.85 21.74 18.55
N GLY A 290 -17.18 21.82 18.60
CA GLY A 290 -17.92 22.67 17.66
C GLY A 290 -17.66 22.21 16.22
N ASP A 291 -17.23 23.13 15.35
CA ASP A 291 -16.87 22.82 13.96
C ASP A 291 -15.39 22.46 13.77
N ALA A 292 -14.57 22.63 14.81
CA ALA A 292 -13.12 22.40 14.72
C ALA A 292 -12.79 20.90 14.75
N LEU A 293 -12.08 20.41 13.73
CA LEU A 293 -11.53 19.06 13.71
C LEU A 293 -10.32 18.96 14.66
N VAL A 294 -10.47 18.16 15.71
CA VAL A 294 -9.45 17.94 16.76
C VAL A 294 -8.92 16.51 16.80
N GLY A 295 -9.45 15.61 15.97
CA GLY A 295 -8.93 14.27 15.76
C GLY A 295 -9.62 13.55 14.61
N TYR A 296 -9.02 12.47 14.16
CA TYR A 296 -9.53 11.64 13.07
C TYR A 296 -9.03 10.21 13.21
N ALA A 297 -9.72 9.27 12.58
CA ALA A 297 -9.29 7.89 12.48
C ALA A 297 -9.84 7.25 11.20
N GLY A 298 -9.14 6.24 10.69
CA GLY A 298 -9.53 5.52 9.48
C GLY A 298 -9.18 4.04 9.51
N VAL A 299 -10.08 3.21 8.98
CA VAL A 299 -9.91 1.77 8.80
C VAL A 299 -10.38 1.35 7.42
N ALA A 300 -9.69 0.40 6.79
CA ALA A 300 -10.12 -0.23 5.55
C ALA A 300 -10.46 -1.70 5.76
N ARG A 301 -11.55 -2.15 5.13
CA ARG A 301 -11.90 -3.56 5.01
C ARG A 301 -11.10 -4.20 3.89
N LEU A 302 -10.53 -5.36 4.18
CA LEU A 302 -9.77 -6.19 3.27
C LEU A 302 -10.61 -7.40 2.85
N GLY A 303 -10.51 -7.77 1.57
CA GLY A 303 -11.23 -8.92 0.99
C GLY A 303 -12.67 -8.62 0.59
N ARG A 304 -13.25 -9.52 -0.23
CA ARG A 304 -14.61 -9.39 -0.80
C ARG A 304 -15.65 -10.26 -0.13
N THR A 305 -15.24 -11.28 0.62
CA THR A 305 -16.12 -12.25 1.28
C THR A 305 -15.72 -12.42 2.75
N PRO A 306 -16.68 -12.59 3.68
CA PRO A 306 -16.38 -12.90 5.07
C PRO A 306 -15.59 -14.22 5.24
N PRO A 307 -14.83 -14.39 6.35
CA PRO A 307 -14.60 -13.37 7.38
C PRO A 307 -13.70 -12.24 6.86
N PHE A 308 -14.11 -11.00 7.12
CA PHE A 308 -13.36 -9.84 6.67
C PHE A 308 -12.19 -9.56 7.62
N GLU A 309 -11.09 -9.09 7.06
CA GLU A 309 -10.00 -8.48 7.80
C GLU A 309 -10.06 -6.97 7.63
N TYR A 310 -9.50 -6.23 8.58
CA TYR A 310 -9.53 -4.77 8.60
C TYR A 310 -8.15 -4.24 8.99
N GLU A 311 -7.74 -3.14 8.37
CA GLU A 311 -6.46 -2.48 8.65
C GLU A 311 -6.72 -1.03 9.06
N VAL A 312 -6.31 -0.66 10.28
CA VAL A 312 -6.36 0.72 10.74
C VAL A 312 -5.23 1.48 10.05
N HIS A 313 -5.59 2.45 9.23
CA HIS A 313 -4.63 3.24 8.45
C HIS A 313 -3.98 4.35 9.27
N THR A 314 -4.79 5.09 10.03
CA THR A 314 -4.32 6.22 10.82
C THR A 314 -5.28 6.52 11.96
N ILE A 315 -4.75 7.00 13.09
CA ILE A 315 -5.48 7.59 14.20
C ILE A 315 -4.66 8.76 14.73
N GLY A 316 -5.23 9.95 14.67
CA GLY A 316 -4.59 11.18 15.12
C GLY A 316 -5.49 11.98 16.05
N VAL A 317 -4.93 12.54 17.11
CA VAL A 317 -5.60 13.52 17.96
C VAL A 317 -4.65 14.69 18.14
N ASP A 318 -5.15 15.90 17.89
CA ASP A 318 -4.41 17.15 18.09
C ASP A 318 -3.78 17.16 19.49
N LYS A 319 -2.49 17.52 19.57
CA LYS A 319 -1.70 17.51 20.81
C LYS A 319 -2.37 18.34 21.92
N ALA A 320 -3.05 19.42 21.58
CA ALA A 320 -3.77 20.26 22.54
C ALA A 320 -4.98 19.55 23.20
N HIS A 321 -5.46 18.47 22.59
CA HIS A 321 -6.67 17.75 23.01
C HIS A 321 -6.39 16.28 23.39
N GLN A 322 -5.13 15.85 23.43
CA GLN A 322 -4.73 14.51 23.89
C GLN A 322 -5.00 14.33 25.40
N GLY A 323 -5.03 13.07 25.87
CA GLY A 323 -5.33 12.74 27.27
C GLY A 323 -6.81 12.86 27.68
N ARG A 324 -7.68 13.36 26.80
CA ARG A 324 -9.14 13.54 27.04
C ARG A 324 -9.99 12.33 26.61
N GLY A 325 -9.37 11.18 26.33
CA GLY A 325 -10.07 9.97 25.88
C GLY A 325 -10.56 9.98 24.42
N ILE A 326 -10.24 11.00 23.63
CA ILE A 326 -10.69 11.13 22.23
C ILE A 326 -10.20 9.96 21.36
N GLY A 327 -8.91 9.61 21.45
CA GLY A 327 -8.34 8.49 20.68
C GLY A 327 -9.01 7.15 20.98
N ARG A 328 -9.42 6.92 22.24
CA ARG A 328 -10.19 5.72 22.63
C ARG A 328 -11.56 5.69 21.96
N ARG A 329 -12.26 6.83 21.91
CA ARG A 329 -13.58 6.93 21.28
C ARG A 329 -13.48 6.74 19.77
N LEU A 330 -12.48 7.33 19.12
CA LEU A 330 -12.20 7.13 17.69
C LEU A 330 -11.91 5.66 17.38
N LEU A 331 -11.05 5.01 18.17
CA LEU A 331 -10.72 3.60 18.00
C LEU A 331 -11.94 2.70 18.23
N ALA A 332 -12.78 3.00 19.22
CA ALA A 332 -14.01 2.25 19.47
C ALA A 332 -14.96 2.30 18.26
N ASP A 333 -15.11 3.46 17.63
CA ASP A 333 -15.90 3.65 16.40
C ASP A 333 -15.36 2.82 15.23
N LEU A 334 -14.03 2.79 15.02
CA LEU A 334 -13.42 1.93 14.00
C LEU A 334 -13.68 0.44 14.27
N LEU A 335 -13.64 0.02 15.53
CA LEU A 335 -13.84 -1.36 15.94
C LEU A 335 -15.30 -1.80 15.81
N GLU A 336 -16.25 -0.88 16.03
CA GLU A 336 -17.67 -1.12 15.77
C GLU A 336 -17.93 -1.33 14.28
N TYR A 337 -17.31 -0.53 13.41
CA TYR A 337 -17.37 -0.75 11.95
C TYR A 337 -16.77 -2.10 11.52
N ALA A 338 -15.72 -2.54 12.22
CA ALA A 338 -15.00 -3.77 11.93
C ALA A 338 -15.53 -5.00 12.70
N ASP A 339 -16.73 -4.90 13.29
CA ASP A 339 -17.28 -5.98 14.11
C ASP A 339 -17.42 -7.31 13.33
N GLY A 340 -17.15 -8.42 14.02
CA GLY A 340 -17.04 -9.75 13.42
C GLY A 340 -15.79 -9.98 12.54
N GLY A 341 -14.92 -8.98 12.39
CA GLY A 341 -13.68 -9.06 11.62
C GLY A 341 -12.42 -9.09 12.47
N THR A 342 -11.32 -9.56 11.88
CA THR A 342 -9.99 -9.37 12.50
C THR A 342 -9.46 -7.99 12.15
N VAL A 343 -8.97 -7.24 13.15
CA VAL A 343 -8.43 -5.89 12.96
C VAL A 343 -6.92 -5.88 13.18
N HIS A 344 -6.21 -5.23 12.27
CA HIS A 344 -4.75 -5.09 12.25
C HIS A 344 -4.34 -3.62 12.33
N LEU A 345 -3.21 -3.34 12.96
CA LEU A 345 -2.58 -2.03 12.96
C LEU A 345 -1.07 -2.11 13.18
N GLU A 346 -0.38 -1.04 12.81
CA GLU A 346 1.01 -0.77 13.17
C GLU A 346 1.12 0.44 14.10
N VAL A 347 2.02 0.34 15.09
CA VAL A 347 2.30 1.43 16.02
C VAL A 347 3.78 1.50 16.33
N ARG A 348 4.37 2.71 16.40
CA ARG A 348 5.76 2.90 16.84
C ARG A 348 6.02 2.20 18.18
N THR A 349 7.17 1.52 18.29
CA THR A 349 7.54 0.82 19.52
C THR A 349 7.76 1.75 20.71
N ASP A 350 8.04 3.03 20.47
CA ASP A 350 8.21 4.06 21.48
C ASP A 350 6.92 4.84 21.79
N ASN A 351 5.79 4.54 21.12
CA ASN A 351 4.49 5.16 21.40
C ASN A 351 3.74 4.42 22.51
N ALA A 352 4.27 4.49 23.73
CA ALA A 352 3.74 3.78 24.90
C ALA A 352 2.25 4.07 25.16
N ALA A 353 1.79 5.30 24.92
CA ALA A 353 0.40 5.69 25.11
C ALA A 353 -0.55 4.98 24.14
N ALA A 354 -0.22 4.94 22.84
CA ALA A 354 -1.02 4.24 21.85
C ALA A 354 -0.99 2.72 22.08
N ILE A 355 0.18 2.15 22.42
CA ILE A 355 0.30 0.72 22.73
C ILE A 355 -0.59 0.33 23.92
N ALA A 356 -0.59 1.14 24.99
CA ALA A 356 -1.45 0.91 26.14
C ALA A 356 -2.93 0.96 25.76
N LEU A 357 -3.32 1.96 24.96
CA LEU A 357 -4.69 2.06 24.42
C LEU A 357 -5.10 0.82 23.62
N TYR A 358 -4.26 0.37 22.69
CA TYR A 358 -4.56 -0.78 21.84
C TYR A 358 -4.68 -2.08 22.65
N ARG A 359 -3.79 -2.31 23.63
CA ARG A 359 -3.86 -3.48 24.51
C ARG A 359 -5.14 -3.50 25.34
N ASP A 360 -5.54 -2.34 25.87
CA ASP A 360 -6.73 -2.21 26.70
C ASP A 360 -8.02 -2.58 25.96
N VAL A 361 -8.06 -2.40 24.64
CA VAL A 361 -9.21 -2.79 23.79
C VAL A 361 -9.01 -4.14 23.08
N GLY A 362 -8.05 -4.96 23.54
CA GLY A 362 -7.91 -6.35 23.12
C GLY A 362 -6.97 -6.61 21.94
N PHE A 363 -6.17 -5.63 21.51
CA PHE A 363 -5.09 -5.91 20.56
C PHE A 363 -3.92 -6.61 21.24
N ALA A 364 -3.49 -7.72 20.66
CA ALA A 364 -2.25 -8.39 21.01
C ALA A 364 -1.14 -8.03 20.01
N GLN A 365 0.08 -7.85 20.50
CA GLN A 365 1.24 -7.72 19.62
C GLN A 365 1.51 -9.07 18.95
N THR A 366 1.56 -9.08 17.61
CA THR A 366 1.85 -10.27 16.80
C THR A 366 3.27 -10.27 16.25
N GLY A 367 3.95 -9.12 16.24
CA GLY A 367 5.27 -8.99 15.64
C GLY A 367 5.89 -7.61 15.84
N VAL A 368 7.10 -7.45 15.32
CA VAL A 368 7.85 -6.20 15.28
C VAL A 368 8.36 -5.98 13.85
N ARG A 369 8.16 -4.79 13.31
CA ARG A 369 8.70 -4.31 12.03
C ARG A 369 9.87 -3.39 12.33
N ARG A 370 11.10 -3.85 12.08
CA ARG A 370 12.29 -3.05 12.30
C ARG A 370 12.43 -1.95 11.25
N ARG A 371 12.80 -0.74 11.68
CA ARG A 371 12.98 0.45 10.83
C ARG A 371 11.79 0.67 9.90
N TYR A 372 10.59 0.54 10.46
CA TYR A 372 9.33 0.65 9.72
C TYR A 372 9.06 2.09 9.29
N TYR A 373 9.27 3.03 10.20
CA TYR A 373 9.07 4.45 9.94
C TYR A 373 10.29 5.09 9.28
N ARG A 374 10.09 6.18 8.53
CA ARG A 374 11.16 6.84 7.74
C ARG A 374 12.33 7.34 8.60
N ASN A 375 12.07 7.73 9.84
CA ASN A 375 13.12 8.10 10.80
C ASN A 375 13.92 6.91 11.37
N GLY A 376 13.61 5.69 10.94
CA GLY A 376 14.28 4.46 11.38
C GLY A 376 13.67 3.82 12.63
N ALA A 377 12.57 4.36 13.18
CA ALA A 377 11.88 3.76 14.31
C ALA A 377 11.21 2.43 13.94
N ASP A 378 11.17 1.51 14.91
CA ASP A 378 10.49 0.22 14.79
C ASP A 378 8.97 0.38 15.02
N ALA A 379 8.18 -0.57 14.53
CA ALA A 379 6.74 -0.66 14.81
C ALA A 379 6.35 -2.01 15.39
N TYR A 380 5.40 -2.06 16.32
CA TYR A 380 4.67 -3.26 16.64
C TYR A 380 3.55 -3.48 15.62
N THR A 381 3.44 -4.70 15.11
CA THR A 381 2.21 -5.16 14.45
C THR A 381 1.29 -5.68 15.53
N MET A 382 0.07 -5.18 15.59
CA MET A 382 -0.92 -5.58 16.57
C MET A 382 -2.17 -6.11 15.87
N ARG A 383 -2.79 -7.12 16.48
CA ARG A 383 -4.00 -7.78 15.97
C ARG A 383 -5.03 -7.91 17.08
N ARG A 384 -6.27 -7.59 16.75
CA ARG A 384 -7.45 -7.98 17.53
C ARG A 384 -8.24 -8.99 16.71
N GLY A 385 -8.49 -10.18 17.27
CA GLY A 385 -9.33 -11.18 16.61
C GLY A 385 -10.79 -10.75 16.54
N ALA A 386 -11.57 -11.40 15.66
CA ALA A 386 -13.01 -11.22 15.62
C ALA A 386 -13.64 -11.49 16.99
N THR A 387 -14.49 -10.58 17.45
CA THR A 387 -15.36 -10.81 18.61
C THR A 387 -16.40 -11.86 18.24
N SER A 388 -16.50 -12.91 19.06
CA SER A 388 -17.47 -14.01 18.90
C SER A 388 -18.90 -13.57 19.12
#